data_AF-A0A927IVX1-F1
#
_entry.id   AF-A0A927IVX1-F1
#
_cell.length_a   1.000
_cell.length_b   1.000
_cell.length_c   1.000
_cell.angle_alpha   90.00
_cell.angle_beta   90.00
_cell.angle_gamma   90.00
#
_symmetry.space_group_name_H-M   'P 1'
#
loop_
_entity.id
_entity.type
_entity.pdbx_description
1 polymer ?
#
loop_
_entity_poly.entity_id
_entity_poly.type
_entity_poly.pdbx_seq_one_letter_code
_entity_poly.pdbx_strand_id
1 'polypeptide(L)'
;MASMMQNMAGMGAMTDQVIATDLLMSAKSGIKNIATAITESSTPEVRAALQQQFNDAVRLHEQISNYMMSNGYYHPQNIQEQLNVDLTASQTALNLTNQQQ
;
A
#
# COMPACT_ATOMS: atom_id res chain seq x y z
N MET A 1 -2.40 25.45 -3.63
CA MET A 1 -3.56 25.69 -2.74
C MET A 1 -3.98 24.43 -1.98
N ALA A 2 -4.13 23.26 -2.64
CA ALA A 2 -4.44 21.99 -1.96
C ALA A 2 -3.42 21.60 -0.88
N SER A 3 -2.12 21.70 -1.19
CA SER A 3 -1.03 21.39 -0.24
C SER A 3 -0.99 22.31 1.00
N MET A 4 -1.30 23.60 0.84
CA MET A 4 -1.41 24.53 1.97
C MET A 4 -2.60 24.20 2.89
N MET A 5 -3.76 23.86 2.33
CA MET A 5 -4.91 23.44 3.13
C MET A 5 -4.70 22.07 3.81
N GLN A 6 -4.03 21.12 3.15
CA GLN A 6 -3.65 19.84 3.75
C GLN A 6 -2.71 20.03 4.95
N ASN A 7 -1.71 20.90 4.83
CA ASN A 7 -0.83 21.25 5.95
C ASN A 7 -1.59 21.90 7.11
N MET A 8 -2.52 22.83 6.84
CA MET A 8 -3.34 23.46 7.89
C MET A 8 -4.34 22.50 8.56
N ALA A 9 -4.80 21.48 7.85
CA ALA A 9 -5.71 20.46 8.38
C ALA A 9 -5.00 19.32 9.15
N GLY A 10 -3.68 19.42 9.36
CA GLY A 10 -2.88 18.35 9.98
C GLY A 10 -2.65 17.13 9.07
N MET A 11 -3.06 17.21 7.80
CA MET A 11 -2.89 16.17 6.79
C MET A 11 -1.66 16.39 5.91
N GLY A 12 -0.74 17.27 6.30
CA GLY A 12 0.50 17.54 5.54
C GLY A 12 1.38 16.31 5.35
N ALA A 13 1.18 15.29 6.19
CA ALA A 13 1.82 13.98 6.13
C ALA A 13 1.21 13.01 5.10
N MET A 14 -0.05 13.22 4.71
CA MET A 14 -0.83 12.25 3.95
C MET A 14 -0.66 12.49 2.45
N THR A 15 0.46 12.02 1.91
CA THR A 15 0.79 12.12 0.47
C THR A 15 0.24 10.92 -0.31
N ASP A 16 0.14 11.06 -1.63
CA ASP A 16 -0.24 9.96 -2.53
C ASP A 16 0.68 8.74 -2.37
N GLN A 17 1.98 8.98 -2.15
CA GLN A 17 2.96 7.92 -1.86
C GLN A 17 2.61 7.15 -0.59
N VAL A 18 2.22 7.83 0.49
CA VAL A 18 1.86 7.20 1.77
C VAL A 18 0.59 6.37 1.60
N ILE A 19 -0.44 6.94 0.96
CA ILE A 19 -1.71 6.25 0.69
C ILE A 19 -1.48 5.02 -0.18
N ALA A 20 -0.72 5.16 -1.27
CA ALA A 20 -0.43 4.05 -2.18
C ALA A 20 0.40 2.95 -1.51
N THR A 21 1.34 3.32 -0.65
CA THR A 21 2.15 2.37 0.13
C THR A 21 1.28 1.54 1.08
N ASP A 22 0.41 2.19 1.85
CA ASP A 22 -0.52 1.49 2.76
C ASP A 22 -1.49 0.58 1.99
N LEU A 23 -2.03 1.08 0.87
CA LEU A 23 -2.93 0.30 0.02
C LEU A 23 -2.23 -0.92 -0.60
N LEU A 24 -0.97 -0.77 -1.07
CA LEU A 24 -0.19 -1.88 -1.61
C LEU A 24 0.10 -2.93 -0.54
N MET A 25 0.47 -2.49 0.67
CA MET A 25 0.70 -3.39 1.81
C MET A 25 -0.57 -4.14 2.22
N SER A 26 -1.70 -3.44 2.25
CA SER A 26 -3.02 -4.01 2.52
C SER A 26 -3.40 -5.05 1.46
N ALA A 27 -3.18 -4.78 0.18
CA ALA A 27 -3.43 -5.74 -0.89
C ALA A 27 -2.57 -7.01 -0.73
N LYS A 28 -1.26 -6.87 -0.46
CA LYS A 28 -0.34 -8.00 -0.20
C LYS A 28 -0.79 -8.83 1.00
N SER A 29 -1.23 -8.18 2.07
CA SER A 29 -1.77 -8.84 3.26
C SER A 29 -3.07 -9.59 2.94
N GLY A 30 -3.99 -8.94 2.24
CA GLY A 30 -5.26 -9.52 1.78
C GLY A 30 -5.05 -10.78 0.95
N ILE A 31 -4.14 -10.77 -0.02
CA ILE A 31 -3.79 -11.94 -0.84
C ILE A 31 -3.41 -13.14 0.05
N LYS A 32 -2.52 -12.93 1.04
CA LYS A 32 -2.08 -14.00 1.96
C LYS A 32 -3.24 -14.51 2.81
N ASN A 33 -4.05 -13.61 3.37
CA ASN A 33 -5.16 -13.97 4.24
C ASN A 33 -6.25 -14.75 3.47
N ILE A 34 -6.57 -14.32 2.25
CA ILE A 34 -7.55 -15.01 1.40
C ILE A 34 -7.02 -16.39 1.00
N ALA A 35 -5.73 -16.52 0.68
CA ALA A 35 -5.12 -17.82 0.39
C ALA A 35 -5.28 -18.81 1.55
N THR A 36 -5.00 -18.38 2.78
CA THR A 36 -5.25 -19.19 3.99
C THR A 36 -6.73 -19.56 4.10
N ALA A 37 -7.63 -18.60 3.95
CA ALA A 37 -9.08 -18.84 4.03
C ALA A 37 -9.59 -19.84 2.97
N ILE A 38 -9.04 -19.81 1.75
CA ILE A 38 -9.36 -20.80 0.71
C ILE A 38 -9.03 -22.21 1.20
N THR A 39 -7.87 -22.41 1.83
CA THR A 39 -7.44 -23.72 2.33
C THR A 39 -8.26 -24.22 3.52
N GLU A 40 -8.83 -23.31 4.31
CA GLU A 40 -9.65 -23.63 5.49
C GLU A 40 -11.16 -23.72 5.18
N SER A 41 -11.56 -23.40 3.95
CA SER A 41 -12.98 -23.39 3.55
C SER A 41 -13.58 -24.80 3.39
N SER A 42 -14.62 -25.08 4.17
CA SER A 42 -15.31 -26.39 4.18
C SER A 42 -16.32 -26.58 3.04
N THR A 43 -16.86 -25.50 2.47
CA THR A 43 -17.89 -25.59 1.40
C THR A 43 -17.35 -25.14 0.05
N PRO A 44 -17.73 -25.81 -1.06
CA PRO A 44 -17.32 -25.43 -2.41
C PRO A 44 -17.71 -23.99 -2.79
N GLU A 45 -18.88 -23.53 -2.34
CA GLU A 45 -19.41 -22.20 -2.68
C GLU A 45 -18.58 -21.09 -2.04
N VAL A 46 -18.20 -21.24 -0.77
CA VAL A 46 -17.33 -20.29 -0.06
C VAL A 46 -15.93 -20.30 -0.68
N ARG A 47 -15.41 -21.48 -1.02
CA ARG A 47 -14.11 -21.61 -1.69
C ARG A 47 -14.08 -20.87 -3.02
N ALA A 48 -15.12 -21.03 -3.84
CA ALA A 48 -15.23 -20.37 -5.14
C ALA A 48 -15.29 -18.83 -4.98
N ALA A 49 -16.07 -18.33 -4.02
CA ALA A 49 -16.13 -16.90 -3.73
C ALA A 49 -14.77 -16.32 -3.28
N LEU A 50 -14.06 -17.04 -2.40
CA LEU A 50 -12.72 -16.63 -1.96
C LEU A 50 -11.68 -16.69 -3.09
N GLN A 51 -11.76 -17.68 -3.99
CA GLN A 51 -10.91 -17.73 -5.18
C GLN A 51 -11.13 -16.53 -6.11
N GLN A 52 -12.38 -16.09 -6.28
CA GLN A 52 -12.68 -14.86 -7.00
C GLN A 52 -12.05 -13.64 -6.31
N GLN A 53 -12.26 -13.49 -4.99
CA GLN A 53 -11.66 -12.39 -4.22
C GLN A 53 -10.13 -12.40 -4.25
N PHE A 54 -9.50 -13.58 -4.25
CA PHE A 54 -8.06 -13.72 -4.40
C PHE A 54 -7.59 -13.17 -5.74
N ASN A 55 -8.24 -13.57 -6.84
CA ASN A 55 -7.92 -13.08 -8.17
C ASN A 55 -8.12 -11.56 -8.28
N ASP A 56 -9.16 -11.02 -7.64
CA ASP A 56 -9.44 -9.58 -7.61
C ASP A 56 -8.35 -8.83 -6.83
N ALA A 57 -7.92 -9.36 -5.68
CA ALA A 57 -6.83 -8.79 -4.89
C ALA A 57 -5.49 -8.82 -5.62
N VAL A 58 -5.19 -9.86 -6.41
CA VAL A 58 -4.00 -9.93 -7.26
C VAL A 58 -4.02 -8.85 -8.35
N ARG A 59 -5.18 -8.65 -9.01
CA ARG A 59 -5.32 -7.58 -10.01
C ARG A 59 -5.19 -6.19 -9.39
N LEU A 60 -5.75 -5.99 -8.20
CA LEU A 60 -5.59 -4.75 -7.44
C LEU A 60 -4.12 -4.49 -7.09
N HIS A 61 -3.40 -5.50 -6.59
CA HIS A 61 -1.97 -5.40 -6.31
C HIS A 61 -1.16 -4.98 -7.53
N GLU A 62 -1.44 -5.55 -8.70
CA GLU A 62 -0.79 -5.19 -9.96
C GLU A 62 -1.03 -3.71 -10.32
N GLN A 63 -2.29 -3.25 -10.26
CA GLN A 63 -2.65 -1.86 -10.57
C GLN A 63 -1.92 -0.88 -9.65
N ILE A 64 -1.91 -1.13 -8.34
CA ILE A 64 -1.24 -0.26 -7.36
C ILE A 64 0.28 -0.30 -7.58
N SER A 65 0.86 -1.48 -7.79
CA SER A 65 2.30 -1.63 -8.03
C SER A 65 2.73 -0.85 -9.28
N ASN A 66 1.97 -0.93 -10.37
CA ASN A 66 2.23 -0.20 -11.60
C ASN A 66 2.13 1.31 -11.39
N TYR A 67 1.10 1.78 -10.68
CA TYR A 67 0.97 3.19 -10.31
C TYR A 67 2.15 3.67 -9.45
N MET A 68 2.57 2.89 -8.45
CA MET A 68 3.69 3.26 -7.60
C MET A 68 5.02 3.27 -8.38
N MET A 69 5.23 2.31 -9.29
CA MET A 69 6.40 2.30 -10.18
C MET A 69 6.41 3.52 -11.12
N SER A 70 5.29 3.86 -11.74
CA SER A 70 5.22 5.01 -12.66
C SER A 70 5.47 6.36 -11.98
N ASN A 71 5.22 6.45 -10.67
CA ASN A 71 5.46 7.65 -9.88
C ASN A 71 6.80 7.62 -9.12
N GLY A 72 7.63 6.58 -9.28
CA GLY A 72 8.90 6.46 -8.57
C GLY A 72 8.76 6.21 -7.06
N TYR A 73 7.62 5.63 -6.64
CA TYR A 73 7.35 5.26 -5.25
C TYR A 73 7.76 3.81 -4.95
N TYR A 74 7.86 2.97 -5.99
CA TYR A 74 8.17 1.55 -5.84
C TYR A 74 9.16 1.07 -6.90
N HIS A 75 10.22 0.37 -6.48
CA HIS A 75 11.35 -0.07 -7.29
C HIS A 75 11.65 -1.56 -7.04
N PRO A 76 10.76 -2.49 -7.47
CA PRO A 76 10.85 -3.91 -7.10
C PRO A 76 12.12 -4.61 -7.61
N GLN A 77 12.74 -4.10 -8.68
CA GLN A 77 13.96 -4.66 -9.28
C GLN A 77 15.25 -3.99 -8.76
N ASN A 78 15.14 -2.90 -7.99
CA ASN A 78 16.28 -2.15 -7.48
C ASN A 78 16.12 -1.87 -5.99
N ILE A 79 16.52 -2.85 -5.17
CA ILE A 79 16.39 -2.79 -3.71
C ILE A 79 17.13 -1.58 -3.13
N GLN A 80 18.27 -1.18 -3.71
CA GLN A 80 19.04 -0.05 -3.21
C GLN A 80 18.29 1.27 -3.39
N GLU A 81 17.61 1.43 -4.52
CA GLU A 81 16.76 2.59 -4.79
C GLU A 81 15.50 2.56 -3.92
N GLN A 82 14.85 1.40 -3.80
CA GLN A 82 13.70 1.24 -2.89
C GLN A 82 14.07 1.64 -1.45
N LEU A 83 15.23 1.21 -0.96
CA LEU A 83 15.70 1.54 0.39
C LEU A 83 15.84 3.05 0.58
N ASN A 84 16.36 3.77 -0.41
CA ASN A 84 16.50 5.23 -0.33
C ASN A 84 15.13 5.92 -0.27
N VAL A 85 14.16 5.45 -1.07
CA VAL A 85 12.77 5.93 -1.04
C VAL A 85 12.15 5.69 0.33
N ASP A 86 12.30 4.48 0.87
CA ASP A 86 11.74 4.09 2.17
C ASP A 86 12.35 4.87 3.33
N LEU A 87 13.68 5.08 3.32
CA LEU A 87 14.38 5.90 4.32
C LEU A 87 13.91 7.36 4.28
N THR A 88 13.74 7.92 3.08
CA THR A 88 13.25 9.30 2.90
C THR A 88 11.83 9.45 3.41
N ALA A 89 10.95 8.49 3.09
CA ALA A 89 9.58 8.46 3.58
C ALA A 89 9.53 8.34 5.12
N SER A 90 10.36 7.47 5.69
CA SER A 90 10.46 7.27 7.14
C SER A 90 10.95 8.53 7.87
N GLN A 91 11.99 9.18 7.34
CA GLN A 91 12.50 10.43 7.92
C GLN A 91 11.47 11.56 7.83
N THR A 92 10.75 11.65 6.71
CA THR A 92 9.63 12.59 6.55
C THR A 92 8.57 12.37 7.62
N ALA A 93 8.15 11.11 7.84
CA ALA A 93 7.18 10.75 8.86
C ALA A 93 7.64 11.15 10.28
N LEU A 94 8.90 10.84 10.65
CA LEU A 94 9.46 11.24 11.95
C LEU A 94 9.47 12.76 12.14
N ASN A 95 9.84 13.52 11.10
CA ASN A 95 9.87 14.97 11.16
C ASN A 95 8.47 15.57 11.35
N LEU A 96 7.45 14.99 10.72
CA LEU A 96 6.06 15.41 10.86
C LEU A 96 5.52 15.16 12.28
N THR A 97 5.90 14.05 12.91
CA THR A 97 5.57 13.79 14.33
C THR A 97 6.23 14.81 15.25
N ASN A 98 7.49 15.17 14.98
CA ASN A 98 8.22 16.15 15.79
C ASN A 98 7.73 17.59 15.61
N GLN A 99 7.09 17.94 14.48
CA GLN A 99 6.47 19.25 14.25
C GLN A 99 5.10 19.41 14.94
N GLN A 100 4.48 18.32 15.39
CA GLN A 100 3.19 18.33 16.10
C GLN A 100 3.34 18.35 17.64
N GLN A 101 4.58 18.31 18.15
CA GLN A 101 4.92 18.52 19.57
C GLN A 101 5.34 19.97 19.80
#